data_AF-A0A6V1SL94-F1
#
_entry.id   AF-A0A6V1SL94-F1
#
_cell.length_a   1.000
_cell.length_b   1.000
_cell.length_c   1.000
_cell.angle_alpha   90.00
_cell.angle_beta   90.00
_cell.angle_gamma   90.00
#
_symmetry.space_group_name_H-M   'P 1'
#
loop_
_entity.id
_entity.type
_entity.pdbx_description
1 polymer ?
#
loop_
_entity_poly.entity_id
_entity_poly.type
_entity_poly.pdbx_seq_one_letter_code
_entity_poly.pdbx_strand_id
1 'polypeptide(L)'
;MAKVPKRFALDFDPPTVVLEYEKNGSLFHYKMKLKNLTPDTDTRNVAQKLIDRHLQFCKDRINTSQVERLVRKLVYALEEDPPSGGGGGGIALDGDLNKVSEAELAQAKAMMSETFDKNFVGREDPSYIHDKRVDFGPPQEENDWDDDF
;
A
#
# COMPACT_ATOMS: atom_id res chain seq x y z
N MET A 1 27.33 -3.47 -19.26
CA MET A 1 27.21 -2.97 -17.87
C MET A 1 25.90 -3.47 -17.31
N ALA A 2 25.94 -4.17 -16.17
CA ALA A 2 24.75 -4.77 -15.57
C ALA A 2 23.89 -3.69 -14.89
N LYS A 3 22.58 -3.73 -15.13
CA LYS A 3 21.60 -2.94 -14.39
C LYS A 3 21.19 -3.79 -13.20
N VAL A 4 21.38 -3.30 -11.97
CA VAL A 4 21.07 -4.07 -10.77
C VAL A 4 19.75 -3.55 -10.18
N PRO A 5 18.66 -4.34 -10.17
CA PRO A 5 17.41 -3.92 -9.55
C PRO A 5 17.60 -3.77 -8.03
N LYS A 6 16.97 -2.74 -7.44
CA LYS A 6 17.06 -2.44 -6.01
C LYS A 6 15.69 -2.46 -5.34
N ARG A 7 14.73 -1.66 -5.84
CA ARG A 7 13.43 -1.47 -5.17
C ARG A 7 12.30 -1.41 -6.18
N PHE A 8 11.11 -1.80 -5.73
CA PHE A 8 9.87 -1.58 -6.46
C PHE A 8 9.03 -0.52 -5.75
N ALA A 9 8.35 0.30 -6.54
CA ALA A 9 7.32 1.21 -6.08
C ALA A 9 6.07 1.06 -6.96
N LEU A 10 4.91 1.40 -6.39
CA LEU A 10 3.63 1.42 -7.08
C LEU A 10 3.19 2.87 -7.23
N ASP A 11 2.68 3.18 -8.41
CA ASP A 11 1.98 4.41 -8.71
C ASP A 11 0.59 4.00 -9.21
N PHE A 12 -0.46 4.50 -8.56
CA PHE A 12 -1.82 4.00 -8.73
C PHE A 12 -2.60 4.76 -9.82
N ASP A 13 -2.17 5.98 -10.16
CA ASP A 13 -2.82 6.83 -11.16
C ASP A 13 -1.80 7.48 -12.12
N PRO A 14 -1.55 6.90 -13.31
CA PRO A 14 -2.09 5.65 -13.84
C PRO A 14 -1.34 4.42 -13.28
N PRO A 15 -1.99 3.23 -13.21
CA PRO A 15 -1.40 2.04 -12.60
C PRO A 15 -0.07 1.66 -13.24
N THR A 16 1.01 1.80 -12.47
CA THR A 16 2.39 1.73 -12.93
C THR A 16 3.26 1.07 -11.87
N VAL A 17 4.03 0.07 -12.28
CA VAL A 17 5.11 -0.50 -11.46
C VAL A 17 6.39 0.25 -11.77
N VAL A 18 7.00 0.87 -10.78
CA VAL A 18 8.28 1.58 -10.92
C VAL A 18 9.40 0.72 -10.36
N LEU A 19 10.38 0.41 -11.19
CA LEU A 19 11.60 -0.28 -10.78
C LEU A 19 12.73 0.72 -10.60
N GLU A 20 13.29 0.79 -9.40
CA GLU A 20 14.54 1.48 -9.12
C GLU A 20 15.71 0.53 -9.33
N TYR A 21 16.69 0.95 -10.14
CA TYR A 21 17.87 0.17 -10.46
C TYR A 21 19.13 1.03 -10.44
N GLU A 22 20.25 0.41 -10.12
CA GLU A 22 21.56 1.06 -10.10
C GLU A 22 22.29 0.84 -11.42
N LYS A 23 22.88 1.91 -11.96
CA LYS A 23 23.78 1.87 -13.11
C LYS A 23 24.92 2.86 -12.89
N ASN A 24 26.16 2.36 -12.85
CA ASN A 24 27.38 3.16 -12.68
C ASN A 24 27.38 4.01 -11.39
N GLY A 25 26.85 3.47 -10.28
CA GLY A 25 26.79 4.17 -8.99
C GLY A 25 25.67 5.22 -8.87
N SER A 26 24.86 5.40 -9.91
CA SER A 26 23.67 6.26 -9.87
C SER A 26 22.39 5.42 -9.91
N LEU A 27 21.39 5.86 -9.13
CA LEU A 27 20.06 5.28 -9.10
C LEU A 27 19.21 5.84 -10.24
N PHE A 28 18.45 4.97 -10.89
CA PHE A 28 17.54 5.29 -11.98
C PHE A 28 16.20 4.62 -11.78
N HIS A 29 15.14 5.25 -12.28
CA HIS A 29 13.79 4.69 -12.27
C HIS A 29 13.40 4.20 -13.66
N TYR A 30 12.72 3.07 -13.71
CA TYR A 30 12.10 2.53 -14.90
C TYR A 30 10.60 2.31 -14.66
N LYS A 31 9.77 3.09 -15.34
CA LYS A 31 8.31 3.05 -15.19
C LYS A 31 7.69 2.04 -16.14
N MET A 32 7.03 1.02 -15.60
CA MET A 32 6.31 -0.02 -16.33
C MET A 32 4.81 0.23 -16.20
N LYS A 33 4.26 1.00 -17.13
CA LYS A 33 2.83 1.32 -17.13
C LYS A 33 2.02 0.09 -17.53
N LEU A 34 1.03 -0.24 -16.73
CA LEU A 34 0.07 -1.29 -17.02
C LEU A 34 -1.13 -0.65 -17.73
N LYS A 35 -1.55 -1.24 -18.86
CA LYS A 35 -2.70 -0.78 -19.64
C LYS A 35 -3.83 -1.78 -19.47
N ASN A 36 -5.06 -1.29 -19.42
CA ASN A 36 -6.28 -2.10 -19.37
C ASN A 36 -6.31 -3.08 -18.18
N LEU A 37 -5.86 -2.64 -17.01
CA LEU A 37 -6.13 -3.40 -15.77
C LEU A 37 -7.62 -3.29 -15.46
N THR A 38 -8.24 -4.44 -15.26
CA THR A 38 -9.61 -4.56 -14.76
C THR A 38 -9.60 -5.43 -13.50
N PRO A 39 -10.64 -5.34 -12.63
CA PRO A 39 -10.77 -6.19 -11.45
C PRO A 39 -10.64 -7.69 -11.76
N ASP A 40 -11.25 -8.15 -12.86
CA ASP A 40 -11.21 -9.56 -13.30
C ASP A 40 -9.89 -9.99 -13.96
N THR A 41 -8.88 -9.13 -13.99
CA THR A 41 -7.63 -9.43 -14.70
C THR A 41 -6.82 -10.50 -13.96
N ASP A 42 -6.37 -11.52 -14.69
CA ASP A 42 -5.43 -12.51 -14.18
C ASP A 42 -4.07 -11.87 -13.84
N THR A 43 -3.88 -11.60 -12.55
CA THR A 43 -2.68 -10.97 -11.98
C THR A 43 -1.39 -11.71 -12.29
N ARG A 44 -1.42 -13.05 -12.34
CA ARG A 44 -0.25 -13.89 -12.65
C ARG A 44 0.15 -13.76 -14.10
N ASN A 45 -0.82 -13.77 -15.01
CA ASN A 45 -0.59 -13.59 -16.44
C ASN A 45 -0.02 -12.19 -16.73
N VAL A 46 -0.56 -11.15 -16.08
CA VAL A 46 -0.04 -9.79 -16.21
C VAL A 46 1.37 -9.67 -15.67
N ALA A 47 1.67 -10.25 -14.50
CA ALA A 47 3.00 -10.25 -13.92
C ALA A 47 4.03 -10.93 -14.84
N GLN A 48 3.67 -12.10 -15.41
CA GLN A 48 4.55 -12.78 -16.36
C GLN A 48 4.79 -11.94 -17.62
N LYS A 49 3.73 -11.36 -18.20
CA LYS A 49 3.85 -10.44 -19.36
C LYS A 49 4.69 -9.21 -19.04
N LEU A 50 4.63 -8.70 -17.81
CA LEU A 50 5.42 -7.56 -17.37
C LEU A 50 6.90 -7.92 -17.32
N ILE A 51 7.23 -9.09 -16.76
CA ILE A 51 8.59 -9.62 -16.71
C ILE A 51 9.13 -9.88 -18.12
N ASP A 52 8.35 -10.55 -18.97
CA ASP A 52 8.74 -10.90 -20.34
C ASP A 52 8.99 -9.65 -21.19
N ARG A 53 8.18 -8.60 -21.03
CA ARG A 53 8.36 -7.32 -21.73
C ARG A 53 9.61 -6.56 -21.26
N HIS A 54 10.02 -6.78 -20.02
CA HIS A 54 11.07 -6.00 -19.36
C HIS A 54 12.25 -6.88 -18.89
N LEU A 55 12.50 -7.99 -19.59
CA LEU A 55 13.56 -8.97 -19.33
C LEU A 55 14.93 -8.34 -19.04
N GLN A 56 15.28 -7.23 -19.69
CA GLN A 56 16.55 -6.53 -19.50
C GLN A 56 16.78 -6.01 -18.06
N PHE A 57 15.73 -5.93 -17.25
CA PHE A 57 15.79 -5.56 -15.84
C PHE A 57 15.42 -6.72 -14.91
N CYS A 58 14.55 -7.62 -15.37
CA CYS A 58 13.96 -8.68 -14.56
C CYS A 58 14.73 -10.00 -14.56
N LYS A 59 15.78 -10.15 -15.39
CA LYS A 59 16.52 -11.41 -15.50
C LYS A 59 17.26 -11.75 -14.19
N ASP A 60 17.05 -12.97 -13.71
CA ASP A 60 17.76 -13.66 -12.62
C ASP A 60 17.64 -13.11 -11.20
N ARG A 61 16.99 -11.95 -10.97
CA ARG A 61 16.89 -11.32 -9.63
C ARG A 61 15.50 -10.94 -9.17
N ILE A 62 14.47 -11.15 -9.99
CA ILE A 62 13.11 -10.73 -9.67
C ILE A 62 12.22 -11.95 -9.56
N ASN A 63 11.63 -12.16 -8.37
CA ASN A 63 10.71 -13.25 -8.12
C ASN A 63 9.34 -12.94 -8.76
N THR A 64 8.83 -13.82 -9.61
CA THR A 64 7.52 -13.66 -10.27
C THR A 64 6.40 -13.47 -9.25
N SER A 65 6.43 -14.18 -8.12
CA SER A 65 5.42 -14.04 -7.06
C SER A 65 5.42 -12.65 -6.43
N GLN A 66 6.58 -12.00 -6.34
CA GLN A 66 6.68 -10.62 -5.84
C GLN A 66 6.01 -9.64 -6.81
N VAL A 67 6.26 -9.80 -8.12
CA VAL A 67 5.63 -8.97 -9.15
C VAL A 67 4.13 -9.21 -9.22
N GLU A 68 3.69 -10.46 -9.08
CA GLU A 68 2.27 -10.82 -8.99
C GLU A 68 1.59 -10.14 -7.79
N ARG A 69 2.23 -10.15 -6.61
CA ARG A 69 1.74 -9.43 -5.41
C ARG A 69 1.60 -7.93 -5.67
N LEU A 70 2.56 -7.32 -6.38
CA LEU A 70 2.52 -5.91 -6.76
C LEU A 70 1.38 -5.59 -7.74
N VAL A 71 1.20 -6.42 -8.77
CA VAL A 71 0.11 -6.29 -9.74
C VAL A 71 -1.24 -6.47 -9.05
N ARG A 72 -1.35 -7.43 -8.13
CA ARG A 72 -2.55 -7.66 -7.32
C ARG A 72 -2.91 -6.44 -6.46
N LYS A 73 -1.93 -5.79 -5.82
CA LYS A 73 -2.16 -4.53 -5.09
C LYS A 73 -2.68 -3.41 -6.02
N LEU A 74 -2.18 -3.32 -7.25
CA LEU A 74 -2.68 -2.36 -8.24
C LEU A 74 -4.12 -2.68 -8.70
N VAL A 75 -4.47 -3.96 -8.86
CA VAL A 75 -5.85 -4.38 -9.18
C VAL A 75 -6.78 -4.06 -8.02
N TYR A 76 -6.37 -4.35 -6.78
CA TYR A 76 -7.18 -4.04 -5.60
C TYR A 76 -7.43 -2.55 -5.42
N ALA A 77 -6.46 -1.70 -5.74
CA ALA A 77 -6.66 -0.25 -5.71
C ALA A 77 -7.59 0.27 -6.82
N LEU A 78 -7.98 -0.57 -7.80
CA LEU A 78 -9.01 -0.24 -8.78
C LEU A 78 -10.41 -0.69 -8.33
N GLU A 79 -10.50 -1.54 -7.30
CA GLU A 79 -11.75 -1.91 -6.65
C GLU A 79 -12.05 -0.83 -5.59
N GLU A 80 -13.15 -0.09 -5.75
CA GLU A 80 -13.55 1.01 -4.83
C GLU A 80 -13.87 0.54 -3.40
N ASP A 81 -13.90 -0.78 -3.14
CA ASP A 81 -14.17 -1.40 -1.85
C ASP A 81 -13.13 -2.51 -1.56
N PRO A 82 -11.98 -2.21 -0.94
CA PRO A 82 -11.07 -3.26 -0.49
C PRO A 82 -11.77 -4.13 0.57
N PRO A 83 -11.58 -5.47 0.57
CA PRO A 83 -12.05 -6.29 1.68
C PRO A 83 -11.32 -5.83 2.95
N SER A 84 -12.11 -5.26 3.86
CA SER A 84 -11.77 -4.84 5.21
C SER A 84 -10.81 -5.85 5.88
N GLY A 85 -9.52 -5.61 5.73
CA GLY A 85 -8.42 -6.41 6.27
C GLY A 85 -7.44 -5.43 6.89
N GLY A 86 -7.36 -5.46 8.23
CA GLY A 86 -6.63 -4.49 9.04
C GLY A 86 -7.57 -3.78 10.02
N GLY A 87 -7.83 -4.43 11.16
CA GLY A 87 -8.68 -3.92 12.23
C GLY A 87 -8.19 -2.59 12.79
N GLY A 88 -8.79 -1.50 12.32
CA GLY A 88 -8.75 -0.20 12.95
C GLY A 88 -9.96 0.56 12.46
N GLY A 89 -10.84 0.99 13.36
CA GLY A 89 -11.99 1.86 13.05
C GLY A 89 -11.55 3.27 12.66
N GLY A 90 -10.64 3.37 11.68
CA GLY A 90 -10.27 4.58 11.00
C GLY A 90 -11.26 4.84 9.88
N ILE A 91 -11.51 6.12 9.61
CA ILE A 91 -12.30 6.52 8.46
C ILE A 91 -11.56 6.09 7.21
N ALA A 92 -12.23 5.28 6.37
CA ALA A 92 -11.79 5.02 5.02
C ALA A 92 -11.93 6.31 4.20
N LEU A 93 -10.95 7.20 4.34
CA LEU A 93 -10.68 8.21 3.31
C LEU A 93 -9.95 7.49 2.18
N ASP A 94 -10.70 6.68 1.43
CA ASP A 94 -10.18 5.93 0.29
C ASP A 94 -10.16 6.86 -0.92
N GLY A 95 -9.10 7.67 -1.03
CA GLY A 95 -8.97 8.69 -2.08
C GLY A 95 -7.68 9.50 -1.98
N ASP A 96 -7.34 10.23 -3.04
CA ASP A 96 -6.18 11.14 -3.03
C ASP A 96 -6.43 12.27 -2.04
N LEU A 97 -5.79 12.20 -0.86
CA LEU A 97 -5.90 13.18 0.22
C LEU A 97 -5.54 14.61 -0.23
N ASN A 98 -4.83 14.77 -1.35
CA ASN A 98 -4.50 16.07 -1.93
C ASN A 98 -5.61 16.66 -2.81
N LYS A 99 -6.63 15.86 -3.18
CA LYS A 99 -7.76 16.26 -4.03
C LYS A 99 -9.10 16.36 -3.26
N VAL A 100 -9.10 16.07 -1.97
CA VAL A 100 -10.31 16.09 -1.13
C VAL A 100 -10.90 17.49 -1.06
N SER A 101 -12.20 17.62 -1.29
CA SER A 101 -12.90 18.90 -1.16
C SER A 101 -13.01 19.34 0.31
N GLU A 102 -13.19 20.64 0.56
CA GLU A 102 -13.36 21.14 1.94
C GLU A 102 -14.56 20.50 2.66
N ALA A 103 -15.63 20.18 1.91
CA ALA A 103 -16.83 19.54 2.44
C ALA A 103 -16.58 18.09 2.89
N GLU A 104 -15.84 17.31 2.09
CA GLU A 104 -15.46 15.94 2.44
C GLU A 104 -14.48 15.91 3.61
N LEU A 105 -13.52 16.84 3.62
CA LEU A 105 -12.57 16.99 4.71
C LEU A 105 -13.29 17.32 6.03
N ALA A 106 -14.30 18.18 5.99
CA ALA A 106 -15.11 18.51 7.17
C ALA A 106 -15.91 17.30 7.68
N GLN A 107 -16.49 16.50 6.79
CA GLN A 107 -17.21 15.28 7.17
C GLN A 107 -16.30 14.24 7.81
N ALA A 108 -15.13 14.01 7.22
CA ALA A 108 -14.16 13.07 7.77
C ALA A 108 -13.64 13.54 9.14
N LYS A 109 -13.35 14.84 9.31
CA LYS A 109 -13.01 15.40 10.61
C LYS A 109 -14.13 15.18 11.64
N ALA A 110 -15.39 15.39 11.25
CA ALA A 110 -16.52 15.19 12.16
C ALA A 110 -16.64 13.73 12.62
N MET A 111 -16.53 12.77 11.70
CA MET A 111 -16.52 11.35 12.03
C MET A 111 -15.33 10.95 12.93
N MET A 112 -14.15 11.57 12.76
CA MET A 112 -12.99 11.34 13.63
C MET A 112 -13.26 11.87 15.04
N SER A 113 -13.89 13.03 15.15
CA SER A 113 -14.30 13.59 16.44
C SER A 113 -15.29 12.66 17.15
N GLU A 114 -16.27 12.10 16.44
CA GLU A 114 -17.23 11.19 17.07
C GLU A 114 -16.59 9.91 17.62
N THR A 115 -15.64 9.30 16.90
CA THR A 115 -14.96 8.09 17.39
C THR A 115 -14.00 8.43 18.53
N PHE A 116 -13.37 9.60 18.49
CA PHE A 116 -12.57 10.12 19.59
C PHE A 116 -13.42 10.33 20.83
N ASP A 117 -14.52 11.08 20.75
CA ASP A 117 -15.37 11.41 21.90
C ASP A 117 -15.94 10.17 22.59
N LYS A 118 -16.26 9.10 21.82
CA LYS A 118 -16.71 7.82 22.37
C LYS A 118 -15.63 7.08 23.16
N ASN A 119 -14.36 7.21 22.76
CA ASN A 119 -13.24 6.51 23.38
C ASN A 119 -12.40 7.41 24.31
N PHE A 120 -12.70 8.70 24.35
CA PHE A 120 -11.97 9.68 25.13
C PHE A 120 -12.32 9.51 26.61
N VAL A 121 -11.31 9.16 27.39
CA VAL A 121 -11.39 9.12 28.85
C VAL A 121 -10.60 10.30 29.39
N GLY A 122 -11.33 11.34 29.79
CA GLY A 122 -10.75 12.57 30.35
C GLY A 122 -10.25 12.36 31.78
N ARG A 123 -9.39 13.27 32.28
CA ARG A 123 -8.86 13.19 33.66
C ARG A 123 -9.92 13.28 34.75
N GLU A 124 -11.09 13.85 34.42
CA GLU A 124 -12.24 13.98 35.31
C GLU A 124 -13.16 12.75 35.26
N ASP A 125 -12.95 11.83 34.31
CA ASP A 125 -13.73 10.61 34.20
C ASP A 125 -13.27 9.60 35.29
N PRO A 126 -14.20 8.99 36.05
CA PRO A 126 -13.87 7.98 37.05
C PRO A 126 -13.11 6.76 36.50
N SER A 127 -13.20 6.51 35.20
CA SER A 127 -12.54 5.41 34.48
C SER A 127 -11.12 5.78 34.03
N TYR A 128 -10.66 7.00 34.29
CA TYR A 128 -9.31 7.45 33.95
C TYR A 128 -8.27 6.79 34.84
N ILE A 129 -7.34 6.08 34.21
CA ILE A 129 -6.26 5.36 34.89
C ILE A 129 -4.93 5.97 34.45
N HIS A 130 -4.15 6.46 35.42
CA HIS A 130 -2.76 6.88 35.18
C HIS A 130 -1.89 5.68 34.81
N ASP A 131 -0.96 5.89 33.89
CA ASP A 131 0.01 4.86 33.45
C ASP A 131 -0.66 3.55 32.97
N LYS A 132 -1.79 3.67 32.24
CA LYS A 132 -2.50 2.52 31.65
C LYS A 132 -1.54 1.68 30.81
N ARG A 133 -1.28 0.44 31.24
CA ARG A 133 -0.51 -0.56 30.49
C ARG A 133 -1.49 -1.50 29.77
N VAL A 134 -1.20 -1.79 28.51
CA VAL A 134 -1.99 -2.71 27.68
C VAL A 134 -1.02 -3.68 27.02
N ASP A 135 -1.23 -4.97 27.24
CA ASP A 135 -0.53 -6.03 26.53
C ASP A 135 -1.24 -6.30 25.21
N PHE A 136 -0.62 -5.89 24.11
CA PHE A 136 -1.04 -6.28 22.78
C PHE A 136 -0.49 -7.69 22.54
N GLY A 137 -1.37 -8.64 22.24
CA GLY A 137 -1.00 -10.03 21.99
C GLY A 137 -0.05 -10.20 20.79
N PRO A 138 0.27 -11.44 20.41
CA PRO A 138 1.06 -11.68 19.20
C PRO A 138 0.38 -11.04 17.98
N PRO A 139 1.15 -10.54 17.01
CA PRO A 139 0.61 -9.90 15.81
C PRO A 139 -0.31 -10.87 15.07
N GLN A 140 -1.47 -10.38 14.65
CA GLN A 140 -2.44 -11.16 13.88
C GLN A 140 -2.10 -11.20 12.38
N GLU A 141 -1.23 -10.30 11.92
CA GLU A 141 -0.82 -10.17 10.52
C GLU A 141 0.71 -10.21 10.41
N GLU A 142 1.21 -10.81 9.33
CA GLU A 142 2.64 -10.83 9.01
C GLU A 142 3.12 -9.40 8.75
N ASN A 143 4.14 -8.97 9.51
CA ASN A 143 4.70 -7.64 9.40
C ASN A 143 5.87 -7.67 8.41
N ASP A 144 5.65 -7.16 7.18
CA ASP A 144 6.67 -7.08 6.11
C ASP A 144 7.81 -6.07 6.41
N TRP A 145 7.88 -5.43 7.59
CA TRP A 145 8.88 -4.38 7.86
C TRP A 145 10.30 -4.89 8.06
N ASP A 146 10.48 -6.17 8.39
CA ASP A 146 11.80 -6.76 8.69
C ASP A 146 12.16 -7.93 7.74
N ASP A 147 11.55 -8.01 6.55
CA ASP A 147 12.01 -8.95 5.52
C ASP A 147 13.29 -8.40 4.86
N ASP A 148 14.42 -8.67 5.51
CA ASP A 148 15.77 -8.34 5.02
C ASP A 148 16.04 -8.96 3.63
N PHE A 149 16.65 -8.13 2.77
CA PHE A 149 16.96 -8.33 1.36
C PHE A 149 17.88 -9.51 1.01
#